data_AF-A0A950L152-F1
#
_entry.id   AF-A0A950L152-F1
#
_cell.length_a   1.000
_cell.length_b   1.000
_cell.length_c   1.000
_cell.angle_alpha   90.00
_cell.angle_beta   90.00
_cell.angle_gamma   90.00
#
_symmetry.space_group_name_H-M   'P 1'
#
loop_
_entity.id
_entity.type
_entity.pdbx_description
1 polymer ?
#
loop_
_entity_poly.entity_id
_entity_poly.type
_entity_poly.pdbx_seq_one_letter_code
_entity_poly.pdbx_strand_id
1 'polypeptide(L)'
;MSNVVMWPSIPFDDLDRTVAFLEENRATVVRVCLGGYSRYLEGNFERFEAKDFWPKVVEYVDRLRDRYRVPILIEPNAFVQTSTDAFIDGVVVDSPADEAGLQRGDLVLAVDGRPVRSRTEMMSRVRRSRDAQRYRQPGVAAAAENGAASKTGTVSLLVRRGERTFEVQLDRSLARSMSSYPYREIAAFNDFAYGLVVTDSLRFSSLLEARRLMEKHRAKRVLLLSSMLMEPVVSTMLAKTDAFAGFDVSVRVPENRYFGGSINIGDLLVVSDFVAAVESFRAEGGADPDLVLIPASPFASSPWGRDLTGRPWLDIERNTGLPVALIPCPNLIY
;
A
#
# COMPACT_ATOMS: atom_id res chain seq x y z
N MET A 1 16.23 5.60 4.36
CA MET A 1 15.45 4.40 3.97
C MET A 1 16.23 3.69 2.89
N SER A 2 16.42 2.39 3.03
CA SER A 2 17.25 1.58 2.13
C SER A 2 16.42 0.46 1.51
N ASN A 3 16.63 0.19 0.22
CA ASN A 3 15.93 -0.87 -0.50
C ASN A 3 16.91 -1.99 -0.82
N VAL A 4 16.53 -3.22 -0.50
CA VAL A 4 17.28 -4.45 -0.81
C VAL A 4 16.39 -5.30 -1.70
N VAL A 5 16.81 -5.54 -2.94
CA VAL A 5 16.06 -6.36 -3.88
C VAL A 5 16.49 -7.80 -3.73
N MET A 6 15.53 -8.70 -3.50
CA MET A 6 15.80 -10.13 -3.42
C MET A 6 15.55 -10.80 -4.76
N TRP A 7 16.54 -11.61 -5.17
CA TRP A 7 16.51 -12.50 -6.32
C TRP A 7 16.84 -13.92 -5.84
N PRO A 8 16.36 -15.00 -6.48
CA PRO A 8 16.65 -16.37 -6.02
C PRO A 8 18.14 -16.72 -5.91
N SER A 9 18.97 -16.15 -6.78
CA SER A 9 20.42 -16.28 -6.72
C SER A 9 21.09 -15.60 -5.52
N ILE A 10 20.40 -14.70 -4.80
CA ILE A 10 20.93 -14.00 -3.63
C ILE A 10 20.74 -14.88 -2.39
N PRO A 11 21.83 -15.31 -1.71
CA PRO A 11 21.73 -16.10 -0.48
C PRO A 11 21.05 -15.31 0.65
N PHE A 12 20.25 -15.98 1.47
CA PHE A 12 19.58 -15.30 2.60
C PHE A 12 20.54 -14.78 3.67
N ASP A 13 21.71 -15.40 3.85
CA ASP A 13 22.77 -14.87 4.73
C ASP A 13 23.32 -13.53 4.22
N ASP A 14 23.25 -13.27 2.91
CA ASP A 14 23.64 -11.98 2.35
C ASP A 14 22.62 -10.88 2.71
N LEU A 15 21.33 -11.21 2.67
CA LEU A 15 20.27 -10.33 3.16
C LEU A 15 20.47 -10.02 4.65
N ASP A 16 20.79 -11.03 5.46
CA ASP A 16 21.05 -10.89 6.90
C ASP A 16 22.21 -9.92 7.17
N ARG A 17 23.37 -10.16 6.55
CA ARG A 17 24.55 -9.30 6.67
C ARG A 17 24.27 -7.88 6.17
N THR A 18 23.49 -7.74 5.10
CA THR A 18 23.05 -6.43 4.60
C THR A 18 22.18 -5.69 5.62
N VAL A 19 21.22 -6.38 6.25
CA VAL A 19 20.37 -5.80 7.29
C VAL A 19 21.19 -5.40 8.52
N ALA A 20 22.12 -6.26 8.97
CA ALA A 20 23.03 -5.95 10.07
C ALA A 20 23.84 -4.68 9.80
N PHE A 21 24.45 -4.60 8.61
CA PHE A 21 25.19 -3.42 8.17
C PHE A 21 24.31 -2.17 8.13
N LEU A 22 23.07 -2.27 7.64
CA LEU A 22 22.14 -1.15 7.59
C LEU A 22 21.73 -0.67 8.99
N GLU A 23 21.53 -1.57 9.95
CA GLU A 23 21.25 -1.21 11.34
C GLU A 23 22.44 -0.53 12.01
N GLU A 24 23.66 -1.07 11.86
CA GLU A 24 24.90 -0.47 12.36
C GLU A 24 25.09 0.96 11.84
N ASN A 25 24.67 1.21 10.60
CA ASN A 25 24.69 2.53 9.96
C ASN A 25 23.42 3.35 10.19
N ARG A 26 22.57 2.94 11.14
CA ARG A 26 21.36 3.65 11.59
C ARG A 26 20.39 3.95 10.44
N ALA A 27 20.20 2.98 9.55
CA ALA A 27 19.13 3.06 8.56
C ALA A 27 17.77 3.20 9.25
N THR A 28 16.93 4.11 8.74
CA THR A 28 15.60 4.37 9.32
C THR A 28 14.65 3.18 9.18
N VAL A 29 14.68 2.57 7.99
CA VAL A 29 13.82 1.47 7.55
C VAL A 29 14.58 0.74 6.44
N VAL A 30 14.50 -0.59 6.46
CA VAL A 30 14.94 -1.46 5.37
C VAL A 30 13.70 -1.97 4.62
N ARG A 31 13.66 -1.80 3.31
CA ARG A 31 12.62 -2.39 2.44
C ARG A 31 13.20 -3.55 1.68
N VAL A 32 12.67 -4.75 1.90
CA VAL A 32 13.01 -5.96 1.17
C VAL A 32 12.03 -6.07 0.00
N CYS A 33 12.53 -5.83 -1.20
CA CYS A 33 11.74 -5.70 -2.42
C CYS A 33 11.79 -6.99 -3.26
N LEU A 34 10.64 -7.40 -3.77
CA LEU A 34 10.54 -8.50 -4.74
C LEU A 34 11.21 -8.09 -6.04
N GLY A 35 12.19 -8.89 -6.49
CA GLY A 35 12.73 -8.78 -7.83
C GLY A 35 11.65 -9.01 -8.90
N GLY A 36 11.69 -8.21 -9.97
CA GLY A 36 10.76 -8.33 -11.10
C GLY A 36 11.50 -8.22 -12.43
N TYR A 37 10.99 -8.89 -13.46
CA TYR A 37 11.45 -8.72 -14.83
C TYR A 37 10.25 -8.59 -15.77
N SER A 38 10.39 -7.73 -16.78
CA SER A 38 9.42 -7.65 -17.88
C SER A 38 9.87 -8.53 -19.04
N ARG A 39 8.96 -8.79 -19.98
CA ARG A 39 9.27 -9.46 -21.25
C ARG A 39 10.24 -8.69 -22.14
N TYR A 40 10.46 -7.40 -21.84
CA TYR A 40 11.41 -6.54 -22.54
C TYR A 40 12.83 -6.61 -21.96
N LEU A 41 13.03 -7.33 -20.84
CA LEU A 41 14.37 -7.55 -20.30
C LEU A 41 15.13 -8.54 -21.20
N GLU A 42 16.12 -8.03 -21.93
CA GLU A 42 17.00 -8.82 -22.80
C GLU A 42 18.19 -9.36 -22.01
N GLY A 43 18.53 -10.64 -22.21
CA GLY A 43 19.70 -11.29 -21.60
C GLY A 43 19.38 -12.66 -21.00
N ASN A 44 20.43 -13.37 -20.57
CA ASN A 44 20.30 -14.64 -19.87
C ASN A 44 20.30 -14.40 -18.35
N PHE A 45 19.12 -14.22 -17.78
CA PHE A 45 18.93 -14.07 -16.34
C PHE A 45 18.08 -15.21 -15.79
N GLU A 46 18.31 -15.55 -14.52
CA GLU A 46 17.51 -16.52 -13.81
C GLU A 46 16.06 -16.04 -13.73
N ARG A 47 15.15 -16.77 -14.39
CA ARG A 47 13.72 -16.53 -14.31
C ARG A 47 13.14 -17.27 -13.12
N PHE A 48 12.21 -16.63 -12.43
CA PHE A 48 11.51 -17.23 -11.32
C PHE A 48 10.07 -16.74 -11.21
N GLU A 49 9.26 -17.54 -10.54
CA GLU A 49 7.89 -17.22 -10.19
C GLU A 49 7.83 -16.73 -8.75
N ALA A 50 7.18 -15.60 -8.51
CA ALA A 50 7.10 -15.01 -7.18
C ALA A 50 6.50 -15.98 -6.15
N LYS A 51 5.51 -16.78 -6.54
CA LYS A 51 4.86 -17.79 -5.67
C LYS A 51 5.82 -18.86 -5.12
N ASP A 52 6.91 -19.16 -5.81
CA ASP A 52 7.84 -20.26 -5.45
C ASP A 52 9.03 -19.78 -4.59
N PHE A 53 9.31 -18.47 -4.64
CA PHE A 53 10.44 -17.84 -3.98
C PHE A 53 10.02 -16.87 -2.87
N TRP A 54 9.06 -15.99 -3.15
CA TRP A 54 8.71 -14.89 -2.26
C TRP A 54 8.23 -15.33 -0.87
N PRO A 55 7.42 -16.40 -0.70
CA PRO A 55 7.05 -16.89 0.63
C PRO A 55 8.27 -17.23 1.51
N LYS A 56 9.36 -17.75 0.92
CA LYS A 56 10.59 -18.07 1.65
C LYS A 56 11.32 -16.81 2.11
N VAL A 57 11.32 -15.77 1.29
CA VAL A 57 11.86 -14.44 1.64
C VAL A 57 11.05 -13.84 2.80
N VAL A 58 9.71 -13.87 2.71
CA VAL A 58 8.80 -13.37 3.75
C VAL A 58 9.10 -14.07 5.09
N GLU A 59 9.18 -15.39 5.10
CA GLU A 59 9.50 -16.19 6.29
C GLU A 59 10.89 -15.85 6.86
N TYR A 60 11.88 -15.64 5.99
CA TYR A 60 13.22 -15.23 6.41
C TYR A 60 13.20 -13.84 7.04
N VAL A 61 12.52 -12.87 6.42
CA VAL A 61 12.39 -11.50 6.93
C VAL A 61 11.66 -11.47 8.27
N ASP A 62 10.67 -12.33 8.49
CA ASP A 62 10.01 -12.42 9.79
C ASP A 62 10.99 -12.82 10.90
N ARG A 63 11.93 -13.73 10.65
CA ARG A 63 13.01 -14.02 11.61
C ARG A 63 13.97 -12.84 11.81
N LEU A 64 14.26 -12.07 10.76
CA LEU A 64 15.11 -10.88 10.88
C LEU A 64 14.45 -9.80 11.73
N ARG A 65 13.12 -9.65 11.63
CA ARG A 65 12.34 -8.69 12.43
C ARG A 65 12.35 -9.01 13.93
N ASP A 66 12.58 -10.27 14.31
CA ASP A 66 12.75 -10.66 15.72
C ASP A 66 14.18 -10.39 16.23
N ARG A 67 15.16 -10.29 15.31
CA ARG A 67 16.58 -10.12 15.64
C ARG A 67 17.01 -8.66 15.66
N TYR A 68 16.51 -7.85 14.74
CA TYR A 68 16.96 -6.49 14.51
C TYR A 68 15.88 -5.48 14.90
N ARG A 69 16.29 -4.32 15.42
CA ARG A 69 15.37 -3.25 15.82
C ARG A 69 14.97 -2.36 14.65
N VAL A 70 15.85 -2.24 13.65
CA VAL A 70 15.51 -1.49 12.42
C VAL A 70 14.23 -2.06 11.80
N PRO A 71 13.21 -1.22 11.50
CA PRO A 71 12.01 -1.69 10.82
C PRO A 71 12.36 -2.32 9.46
N ILE A 72 11.90 -3.55 9.25
CA ILE A 72 12.07 -4.27 7.98
C ILE A 72 10.69 -4.41 7.33
N LEU A 73 10.50 -3.80 6.17
CA LEU A 73 9.28 -3.91 5.38
C LEU A 73 9.47 -4.87 4.22
N ILE A 74 8.37 -5.46 3.77
CA ILE A 74 8.31 -6.33 2.60
C ILE A 74 7.55 -5.57 1.54
N GLU A 75 8.11 -5.49 0.33
CA GLU A 75 7.50 -4.81 -0.80
C GLU A 75 7.38 -5.77 -2.00
N PRO A 76 6.19 -5.92 -2.61
CA PRO A 76 4.94 -5.25 -2.26
C PRO A 76 4.34 -5.70 -0.91
N ASN A 77 3.90 -4.74 -0.08
CA ASN A 77 3.31 -4.99 1.24
C ASN A 77 2.08 -5.91 1.21
N ALA A 78 1.38 -5.98 0.08
CA ALA A 78 0.18 -6.76 -0.13
C ALA A 78 0.39 -8.28 0.06
N PHE A 79 1.64 -8.77 -0.08
CA PHE A 79 1.97 -10.17 0.21
C PHE A 79 1.89 -10.53 1.70
N VAL A 80 2.00 -9.54 2.58
CA VAL A 80 2.03 -9.74 4.04
C VAL A 80 0.87 -9.06 4.76
N GLN A 81 0.13 -8.20 4.05
CA GLN A 81 -1.01 -7.50 4.63
C GLN A 81 -2.28 -8.34 4.54
N THR A 82 -2.65 -8.96 5.67
CA THR A 82 -3.81 -9.86 5.78
C THR A 82 -5.05 -9.22 6.41
N SER A 83 -4.92 -8.00 6.93
CA SER A 83 -6.01 -7.28 7.59
C SER A 83 -5.89 -5.76 7.40
N THR A 84 -7.03 -5.06 7.44
CA THR A 84 -7.12 -3.60 7.47
C THR A 84 -6.95 -3.01 8.87
N ASP A 85 -6.96 -3.85 9.92
CA ASP A 85 -6.85 -3.43 11.32
C ASP A 85 -5.67 -2.50 11.56
N ALA A 86 -5.80 -1.59 12.52
CA ALA A 86 -4.83 -0.53 12.81
C ALA A 86 -3.56 -1.03 13.53
N PHE A 87 -2.88 -2.02 12.97
CA PHE A 87 -1.60 -2.53 13.47
C PHE A 87 -0.43 -1.62 13.08
N ILE A 88 0.56 -1.56 13.96
CA ILE A 88 1.88 -0.98 13.71
C ILE A 88 2.76 -2.01 13.02
N ASP A 89 3.27 -1.70 11.82
CA ASP A 89 4.13 -2.63 11.05
C ASP A 89 5.61 -2.51 11.45
N GLY A 90 5.99 -1.39 12.07
CA GLY A 90 7.30 -1.17 12.65
C GLY A 90 7.38 0.17 13.40
N VAL A 91 8.44 0.34 14.18
CA VAL A 91 8.71 1.56 14.92
C VAL A 91 10.15 1.97 14.66
N VAL A 92 10.33 3.19 14.14
CA VAL A 92 11.66 3.74 13.91
C VAL A 92 12.37 3.89 15.25
N VAL A 93 13.58 3.34 15.36
CA VAL A 93 14.42 3.41 16.56
C VAL A 93 14.63 4.87 16.98
N ASP A 94 14.72 5.15 18.29
CA ASP A 94 14.93 6.47 18.88
C ASP A 94 13.90 7.56 18.48
N SER A 95 12.73 7.15 17.98
CA SER A 95 11.61 8.04 17.63
C SER A 95 10.64 8.25 18.80
N PRO A 96 9.71 9.23 18.75
CA PRO A 96 8.68 9.36 19.79
C PRO A 96 7.88 8.09 20.04
N ALA A 97 7.61 7.29 19.00
CA ALA A 97 6.95 5.99 19.15
C ALA A 97 7.83 4.95 19.88
N ASP A 98 9.14 4.92 19.61
CA ASP A 98 10.09 4.03 20.30
C ASP A 98 10.25 4.43 21.76
N GLU A 99 10.41 5.74 22.03
CA GLU A 99 10.48 6.29 23.40
C GLU A 99 9.19 6.01 24.20
N ALA A 100 8.03 6.01 23.53
CA ALA A 100 6.75 5.62 24.11
C ALA A 100 6.60 4.09 24.29
N GLY A 101 7.57 3.30 23.87
CA GLY A 101 7.60 1.85 24.03
C GLY A 101 6.69 1.09 23.05
N LEU A 102 6.27 1.71 21.96
CA LEU A 102 5.48 1.06 20.90
C LEU A 102 6.33 0.06 20.12
N GLN A 103 5.68 -0.98 19.59
CA GLN A 103 6.35 -2.09 18.91
C GLN A 103 5.55 -2.57 17.70
N ARG A 104 6.21 -3.29 16.79
CA ARG A 104 5.53 -4.03 15.72
C ARG A 104 4.47 -4.97 16.32
N GLY A 105 3.30 -5.01 15.69
CA GLY A 105 2.18 -5.86 16.11
C GLY A 105 1.27 -5.24 17.17
N ASP A 106 1.61 -4.07 17.71
CA ASP A 106 0.69 -3.29 18.53
C ASP A 106 -0.55 -2.90 17.72
N LEU A 107 -1.73 -3.15 18.28
CA LEU A 107 -3.00 -2.74 17.70
C LEU A 107 -3.47 -1.43 18.31
N VAL A 108 -3.62 -0.39 17.49
CA VAL A 108 -4.18 0.88 17.94
C VAL A 108 -5.71 0.80 17.91
N LEU A 109 -6.35 1.03 19.06
CA LEU A 109 -7.79 1.00 19.24
C LEU A 109 -8.41 2.40 19.10
N ALA A 110 -7.70 3.44 19.51
CA ALA A 110 -8.16 4.83 19.44
C ALA A 110 -7.02 5.82 19.29
N VAL A 111 -7.31 6.96 18.65
CA VAL A 111 -6.41 8.12 18.54
C VAL A 111 -7.12 9.34 19.12
N ASP A 112 -6.49 10.03 20.07
CA ASP A 112 -7.06 11.19 20.79
C ASP A 112 -8.47 10.89 21.34
N GLY A 113 -8.63 9.72 21.99
CA GLY A 113 -9.90 9.27 22.57
C GLY A 113 -10.97 8.82 21.57
N ARG A 114 -10.69 8.86 20.27
CA ARG A 114 -11.65 8.46 19.22
C ARG A 114 -11.28 7.08 18.65
N PRO A 115 -12.20 6.10 18.65
CA PRO A 115 -11.93 4.77 18.11
C PRO A 115 -11.48 4.81 16.64
N VAL A 116 -10.62 3.87 16.26
CA VAL A 116 -10.18 3.66 14.88
C VAL A 116 -10.40 2.21 14.47
N ARG A 117 -10.74 2.00 13.20
CA ARG A 117 -11.05 0.68 12.64
C ARG A 117 -10.07 0.23 11.57
N SER A 118 -9.22 1.13 11.07
CA SER A 118 -8.25 0.79 10.04
C SER A 118 -6.94 1.58 10.14
N ARG A 119 -5.89 1.06 9.50
CA ARG A 119 -4.59 1.76 9.35
C ARG A 119 -4.75 3.15 8.73
N THR A 120 -5.54 3.26 7.66
CA THR A 120 -5.80 4.54 7.00
C THR A 120 -6.46 5.53 7.96
N GLU A 121 -7.46 5.09 8.72
CA GLU A 121 -8.17 5.94 9.70
C GLU A 121 -7.22 6.38 10.82
N MET A 122 -6.46 5.45 11.37
CA MET A 122 -5.42 5.71 12.37
C MET A 122 -4.44 6.79 11.90
N MET A 123 -3.80 6.59 10.74
CA MET A 123 -2.80 7.53 10.23
C MET A 123 -3.38 8.89 9.85
N SER A 124 -4.63 8.94 9.37
CA SER A 124 -5.31 10.21 9.09
C SER A 124 -5.48 11.07 10.35
N ARG A 125 -5.78 10.43 11.49
CA ARG A 125 -5.94 11.10 12.78
C ARG A 125 -4.60 11.49 13.39
N VAL A 126 -3.62 10.58 13.37
CA VAL A 126 -2.26 10.83 13.87
C VAL A 126 -1.62 12.04 13.19
N ARG A 127 -1.83 12.20 11.88
CA ARG A 127 -1.24 13.31 11.11
C ARG A 127 -1.93 14.66 11.32
N ARG A 128 -3.10 14.71 11.97
CA ARG A 128 -3.87 15.92 12.34
C ARG A 128 -4.06 16.99 11.23
N SER A 129 -3.88 16.64 9.97
CA SER A 129 -3.82 17.60 8.87
C SER A 129 -5.12 17.58 8.06
N ARG A 130 -5.69 18.77 7.84
CA ARG A 130 -6.71 19.05 6.82
C ARG A 130 -6.22 18.74 5.39
N ASP A 131 -4.96 18.35 5.19
CA ASP A 131 -4.32 18.02 3.91
C ASP A 131 -4.22 16.51 3.62
N ALA A 132 -4.84 15.63 4.42
CA ALA A 132 -4.86 14.19 4.17
C ALA A 132 -5.55 13.77 2.83
N GLN A 133 -6.10 14.73 2.08
CA GLN A 133 -6.65 14.54 0.74
C GLN A 133 -5.62 14.72 -0.40
N ARG A 134 -4.40 15.19 -0.15
CA ARG A 134 -3.36 15.28 -1.20
C ARG A 134 -2.27 14.25 -0.96
N TYR A 135 -2.37 13.15 -1.70
CA TYR A 135 -1.28 12.21 -1.93
C TYR A 135 0.00 12.99 -2.31
N ARG A 136 1.11 12.78 -1.59
CA ARG A 136 2.45 13.28 -1.95
C ARG A 136 3.36 12.06 -2.15
N GLN A 137 4.14 12.07 -3.24
CA GLN A 137 5.08 11.00 -3.58
C GLN A 137 6.23 10.93 -2.55
N PRO A 138 6.61 9.73 -2.09
CA PRO A 138 7.86 9.52 -1.37
C PRO A 138 9.06 9.78 -2.30
N GLY A 139 10.02 10.59 -1.85
CA GLY A 139 11.25 10.88 -2.62
C GLY A 139 11.25 12.19 -3.41
N VAL A 140 10.15 12.94 -3.45
CA VAL A 140 10.18 14.35 -3.87
C VAL A 140 10.62 15.19 -2.68
N ALA A 141 11.83 15.78 -2.75
CA ALA A 141 12.27 16.77 -1.77
C ALA A 141 11.20 17.84 -1.64
N ALA A 142 10.70 18.07 -0.43
CA ALA A 142 9.74 19.13 -0.18
C ALA A 142 10.33 20.45 -0.68
N ALA A 143 9.68 21.09 -1.66
CA ALA A 143 9.76 22.54 -1.74
C ALA A 143 9.30 23.02 -0.36
N ALA A 144 10.18 23.71 0.35
CA ALA A 144 9.93 24.25 1.67
C ALA A 144 8.80 25.27 1.58
N GLU A 145 7.56 24.81 1.63
CA GLU A 145 6.41 25.68 1.79
C GLU A 145 6.28 26.00 3.28
N ASN A 146 6.42 27.29 3.58
CA ASN A 146 6.22 27.93 4.86
C ASN A 146 4.75 27.78 5.32
N GLY A 147 4.34 26.58 5.69
CA GLY A 147 3.08 26.28 6.36
C GLY A 147 3.33 26.25 7.85
N ALA A 148 2.86 27.27 8.57
CA ALA A 148 2.98 27.40 10.02
C ALA A 148 2.68 26.07 10.72
N ALA A 149 3.72 25.48 11.33
CA ALA A 149 3.61 24.31 12.17
C ALA A 149 2.55 24.57 13.24
N SER A 150 1.48 23.78 13.24
CA SER A 150 0.46 23.85 14.28
C SER A 150 1.12 23.52 15.62
N LYS A 151 1.09 24.50 16.52
CA LYS A 151 1.62 24.44 17.87
C LYS A 151 0.80 23.43 18.68
N THR A 152 1.49 22.57 19.45
CA THR A 152 1.02 21.43 20.28
C THR A 152 0.91 20.08 19.56
N GLY A 153 2.09 19.46 19.34
CA GLY A 153 2.27 18.19 18.63
C GLY A 153 2.32 16.95 19.53
N THR A 154 1.34 16.80 20.43
CA THR A 154 1.15 15.59 21.25
C THR A 154 -0.04 14.79 20.72
N VAL A 155 0.04 13.48 20.53
CA VAL A 155 -1.07 12.60 20.12
C VAL A 155 -1.22 11.46 21.12
N SER A 156 -2.44 11.18 21.58
CA SER A 156 -2.72 10.00 22.42
C SER A 156 -3.10 8.79 21.57
N LEU A 157 -2.54 7.63 21.89
CA LEU A 157 -2.97 6.34 21.33
C LEU A 157 -3.42 5.39 22.44
N LEU A 158 -4.60 4.79 22.28
CA LEU A 158 -5.00 3.61 23.05
C LEU A 158 -4.54 2.37 22.30
N VAL A 159 -3.68 1.55 22.91
CA VAL A 159 -2.99 0.44 22.25
C VAL A 159 -3.26 -0.87 22.97
N ARG A 160 -3.40 -1.95 22.21
CA ARG A 160 -3.51 -3.33 22.69
C ARG A 160 -2.31 -4.15 22.23
N ARG A 161 -1.61 -4.77 23.19
CA ARG A 161 -0.52 -5.74 22.98
C ARG A 161 -0.87 -7.03 23.72
N GLY A 162 -1.21 -8.08 22.99
CA GLY A 162 -1.81 -9.29 23.58
C GLY A 162 -3.07 -8.94 24.38
N GLU A 163 -3.13 -9.36 25.64
CA GLU A 163 -4.24 -9.08 26.56
C GLU A 163 -4.15 -7.71 27.25
N ARG A 164 -3.05 -6.97 27.08
CA ARG A 164 -2.83 -5.69 27.77
C ARG A 164 -3.31 -4.54 26.91
N THR A 165 -4.08 -3.63 27.51
CA THR A 165 -4.46 -2.34 26.91
C THR A 165 -3.87 -1.20 27.72
N PHE A 166 -3.22 -0.25 27.05
CA PHE A 166 -2.57 0.88 27.67
C PHE A 166 -2.64 2.12 26.77
N GLU A 167 -2.55 3.30 27.38
CA GLU A 167 -2.52 4.57 26.66
C GLU A 167 -1.08 5.08 26.58
N VAL A 168 -0.68 5.58 25.41
CA VAL A 168 0.61 6.23 25.21
C VAL A 168 0.42 7.63 24.66
N GLN A 169 1.29 8.55 25.07
CA GLN A 169 1.35 9.91 24.55
C GLN A 169 2.58 10.04 23.67
N LEU A 170 2.36 10.35 22.39
CA LEU A 170 3.42 10.64 21.44
C LEU A 170 3.62 12.14 21.38
N ASP A 171 4.79 12.63 21.78
CA ASP A 171 5.10 14.06 21.77
C ASP A 171 6.27 14.34 20.85
N ARG A 172 6.09 15.26 19.89
CA ARG A 172 7.19 15.69 19.01
C ARG A 172 8.31 16.42 19.76
N SER A 173 8.03 16.98 20.93
CA SER A 173 8.99 17.72 21.77
C SER A 173 9.75 16.84 22.76
N LEU A 174 9.25 15.63 23.07
CA LEU A 174 9.90 14.70 24.00
C LEU A 174 11.06 13.93 23.39
N ALA A 175 11.19 13.90 22.06
CA ALA A 175 12.34 13.35 21.36
C ALA A 175 13.59 14.19 21.69
N ARG A 176 14.20 13.90 22.85
CA ARG A 176 15.41 14.52 23.37
C ARG A 176 16.60 14.36 22.42
N SER A 177 16.46 13.55 21.37
CA SER A 177 17.45 13.20 20.35
C SER A 177 17.27 13.89 18.98
N MET A 178 16.28 14.80 18.81
CA MET A 178 16.00 15.50 17.53
C MET A 178 17.17 16.32 16.97
N SER A 179 18.31 16.39 17.67
CA SER A 179 19.56 17.02 17.21
C SER A 179 20.43 16.12 16.33
N SER A 180 20.16 14.82 16.20
CA SER A 180 21.00 13.92 15.40
C SER A 180 20.25 13.23 14.25
N TYR A 181 20.99 13.00 13.16
CA TYR A 181 20.56 12.32 11.95
C TYR A 181 19.91 10.95 12.26
N PRO A 182 18.84 10.55 11.56
CA PRO A 182 18.14 11.27 10.47
C PRO A 182 16.91 12.06 10.95
N TYR A 183 16.71 12.23 12.26
CA TYR A 183 15.41 12.63 12.83
C TYR A 183 14.98 14.09 12.55
N ARG A 184 15.94 15.01 12.35
CA ARG A 184 15.63 16.38 11.91
C ARG A 184 15.06 16.42 10.48
N GLU A 185 15.51 15.51 9.62
CA GLU A 185 15.08 15.41 8.21
C GLU A 185 13.87 14.49 8.03
N ILE A 186 13.71 13.46 8.87
CA ILE A 186 12.50 12.62 8.89
C ILE A 186 11.27 13.44 9.30
N ALA A 187 11.41 14.46 10.14
CA ALA A 187 10.31 15.39 10.41
C ALA A 187 9.76 16.07 9.13
N ALA A 188 10.56 16.14 8.04
CA ALA A 188 10.13 16.58 6.72
C ALA A 188 9.57 15.44 5.84
N PHE A 189 9.91 14.17 6.14
CA PHE A 189 9.26 12.99 5.58
C PHE A 189 7.96 12.69 6.33
N ASN A 190 6.85 13.14 5.76
CA ASN A 190 5.53 12.97 6.36
C ASN A 190 5.16 11.49 6.58
N ASP A 191 5.84 10.55 5.93
CA ASP A 191 5.49 9.12 5.90
C ASP A 191 5.58 8.39 7.25
N PHE A 192 6.49 8.78 8.14
CA PHE A 192 6.70 8.16 9.45
C PHE A 192 6.27 9.07 10.60
N ALA A 193 4.99 9.44 10.64
CA ALA A 193 4.46 10.33 11.67
C ALA A 193 4.77 9.77 13.08
N TYR A 194 5.51 10.53 13.89
CA TYR A 194 6.00 10.13 15.22
C TYR A 194 6.89 8.87 15.23
N GLY A 195 7.43 8.46 14.07
CA GLY A 195 8.22 7.24 13.92
C GLY A 195 7.39 5.96 13.75
N LEU A 196 6.08 6.08 13.59
CA LEU A 196 5.20 4.96 13.26
C LEU A 196 5.40 4.53 11.81
N VAL A 197 5.74 3.26 11.60
CA VAL A 197 5.77 2.64 10.27
C VAL A 197 4.48 1.86 10.08
N VAL A 198 3.67 2.32 9.14
CA VAL A 198 2.34 1.76 8.86
C VAL A 198 2.15 1.75 7.35
N THR A 199 1.88 0.57 6.81
CA THR A 199 1.67 0.33 5.38
C THR A 199 0.18 0.41 5.03
N ASP A 200 -0.15 1.21 4.02
CA ASP A 200 -1.52 1.37 3.51
C ASP A 200 -1.68 0.52 2.22
N SER A 201 -2.89 0.01 1.97
CA SER A 201 -3.19 -0.71 0.72
C SER A 201 -4.52 -0.27 0.11
N LEU A 202 -5.62 -0.36 0.86
CA LEU A 202 -6.95 -0.01 0.35
C LEU A 202 -7.74 0.86 1.34
N ARG A 203 -8.25 1.99 0.85
CA ARG A 203 -8.96 3.00 1.66
C ARG A 203 -10.46 2.73 1.69
N PHE A 204 -11.10 2.89 2.85
CA PHE A 204 -12.56 2.80 2.97
C PHE A 204 -13.31 3.79 2.06
N SER A 205 -12.73 4.96 1.81
CA SER A 205 -13.27 5.94 0.86
C SER A 205 -13.40 5.39 -0.56
N SER A 206 -12.50 4.49 -0.97
CA SER A 206 -12.53 3.84 -2.28
C SER A 206 -13.76 2.94 -2.40
N LEU A 207 -14.15 2.25 -1.32
CA LEU A 207 -15.36 1.42 -1.30
C LEU A 207 -16.64 2.26 -1.40
N LEU A 208 -16.71 3.37 -0.65
CA LEU A 208 -17.85 4.29 -0.72
C LEU A 208 -17.99 4.89 -2.11
N GLU A 209 -16.88 5.22 -2.76
CA GLU A 209 -16.91 5.75 -4.11
C GLU A 209 -17.29 4.69 -5.15
N ALA A 210 -16.79 3.46 -5.02
CA ALA A 210 -17.25 2.33 -5.83
C ALA A 210 -18.76 2.16 -5.74
N ARG A 211 -19.33 2.21 -4.52
CA ARG A 211 -20.79 2.16 -4.32
C ARG A 211 -21.51 3.30 -5.03
N ARG A 212 -21.08 4.54 -4.85
CA ARG A 212 -21.67 5.70 -5.53
C ARG A 212 -21.64 5.57 -7.05
N LEU A 213 -20.54 5.03 -7.60
CA LEU A 213 -20.42 4.78 -9.04
C LEU A 213 -21.42 3.72 -9.51
N MET A 214 -21.57 2.63 -8.78
CA MET A 214 -22.57 1.59 -9.11
C MET A 214 -24.00 2.14 -9.06
N GLU A 215 -24.35 2.90 -8.02
CA GLU A 215 -25.67 3.54 -7.87
C GLU A 215 -25.93 4.58 -8.98
N LYS A 216 -24.93 5.42 -9.30
CA LYS A 216 -25.01 6.43 -10.36
C LYS A 216 -25.29 5.80 -11.73
N HIS A 217 -24.66 4.67 -12.04
CA HIS A 217 -24.88 3.95 -13.30
C HIS A 217 -26.09 3.02 -13.26
N ARG A 218 -26.81 2.93 -12.13
CA ARG A 218 -27.91 1.99 -11.91
C ARG A 218 -27.51 0.54 -12.23
N ALA A 219 -26.24 0.21 -11.98
CA ALA A 219 -25.68 -1.10 -12.28
C ALA A 219 -26.25 -2.13 -11.31
N LYS A 220 -26.57 -3.33 -11.80
CA LYS A 220 -26.90 -4.49 -10.95
C LYS A 220 -25.78 -5.52 -10.99
N ARG A 221 -25.19 -5.72 -12.17
CA ARG A 221 -24.05 -6.61 -12.41
C ARG A 221 -22.81 -5.78 -12.65
N VAL A 222 -21.77 -5.98 -11.86
CA VAL A 222 -20.57 -5.16 -11.88
C VAL A 222 -19.36 -6.06 -12.02
N LEU A 223 -18.52 -5.74 -13.00
CA LEU A 223 -17.21 -6.36 -13.15
C LEU A 223 -16.18 -5.45 -12.49
N LEU A 224 -15.64 -5.87 -11.34
CA LEU A 224 -14.58 -5.17 -10.64
C LEU A 224 -13.23 -5.73 -11.07
N LEU A 225 -12.44 -4.92 -11.77
CA LEU A 225 -11.06 -5.26 -12.09
C LEU A 225 -10.16 -4.90 -10.90
N SER A 226 -9.30 -5.83 -10.50
CA SER A 226 -8.34 -5.66 -9.40
C SER A 226 -6.95 -6.13 -9.84
N SER A 227 -5.94 -6.03 -8.96
CA SER A 227 -4.63 -6.64 -9.21
C SER A 227 -4.49 -7.97 -8.46
N MET A 228 -3.50 -8.78 -8.84
CA MET A 228 -3.16 -10.02 -8.12
C MET A 228 -2.93 -9.75 -6.64
N LEU A 229 -2.26 -8.64 -6.34
CA LEU A 229 -1.93 -8.22 -4.98
C LEU A 229 -3.16 -7.74 -4.19
N MET A 230 -4.14 -7.13 -4.87
CA MET A 230 -5.28 -6.52 -4.18
C MET A 230 -6.53 -7.38 -4.12
N GLU A 231 -6.63 -8.41 -4.95
CA GLU A 231 -7.78 -9.33 -4.96
C GLU A 231 -8.13 -9.88 -3.56
N PRO A 232 -7.19 -10.38 -2.73
CA PRO A 232 -7.56 -10.95 -1.43
C PRO A 232 -8.17 -9.92 -0.46
N VAL A 233 -7.67 -8.68 -0.50
CA VAL A 233 -8.19 -7.58 0.32
C VAL A 233 -9.55 -7.13 -0.20
N VAL A 234 -9.72 -6.99 -1.52
CA VAL A 234 -11.00 -6.65 -2.16
C VAL A 234 -12.05 -7.71 -1.85
N SER A 235 -11.72 -8.98 -1.98
CA SER A 235 -12.60 -10.11 -1.66
C SER A 235 -12.98 -10.15 -0.18
N THR A 236 -12.03 -9.87 0.72
CA THR A 236 -12.32 -9.71 2.15
C THR A 236 -13.27 -8.54 2.42
N MET A 237 -13.08 -7.40 1.75
CA MET A 237 -13.95 -6.23 1.91
C MET A 237 -15.35 -6.46 1.34
N LEU A 238 -15.48 -7.17 0.21
CA LEU A 238 -16.75 -7.60 -0.35
C LEU A 238 -17.53 -8.48 0.63
N ALA A 239 -16.85 -9.39 1.34
CA ALA A 239 -17.48 -10.27 2.33
C ALA A 239 -17.83 -9.59 3.66
N LYS A 240 -17.05 -8.57 4.08
CA LYS A 240 -17.17 -7.95 5.42
C LYS A 240 -17.91 -6.62 5.45
N THR A 241 -18.32 -6.08 4.31
CA THR A 241 -18.93 -4.75 4.25
C THR A 241 -20.21 -4.76 3.43
N ASP A 242 -21.18 -3.94 3.84
CA ASP A 242 -22.42 -3.72 3.06
C ASP A 242 -22.20 -2.79 1.87
N ALA A 243 -20.96 -2.38 1.56
CA ALA A 243 -20.65 -1.46 0.48
C ALA A 243 -21.18 -1.97 -0.88
N PHE A 244 -21.19 -3.29 -1.06
CA PHE A 244 -21.64 -3.96 -2.28
C PHE A 244 -22.97 -4.71 -2.12
N ALA A 245 -23.66 -4.55 -0.98
CA ALA A 245 -24.96 -5.18 -0.76
C ALA A 245 -25.98 -4.68 -1.80
N GLY A 246 -26.63 -5.61 -2.49
CA GLY A 246 -27.60 -5.34 -3.56
C GLY A 246 -26.99 -5.31 -4.98
N PHE A 247 -25.68 -5.54 -5.12
CA PHE A 247 -24.99 -5.65 -6.41
C PHE A 247 -24.44 -7.07 -6.59
N ASP A 248 -24.52 -7.59 -7.81
CA ASP A 248 -23.83 -8.80 -8.24
C ASP A 248 -22.43 -8.40 -8.74
N VAL A 249 -21.42 -8.58 -7.90
CA VAL A 249 -20.04 -8.13 -8.16
C VAL A 249 -19.15 -9.32 -8.47
N SER A 250 -18.64 -9.36 -9.69
CA SER A 250 -17.60 -10.31 -10.11
C SER A 250 -16.24 -9.63 -10.07
N VAL A 251 -15.27 -10.23 -9.36
CA VAL A 251 -13.88 -9.75 -9.34
C VAL A 251 -13.06 -10.49 -10.39
N ARG A 252 -12.27 -9.74 -11.16
CA ARG A 252 -11.29 -10.29 -12.11
C ARG A 252 -9.95 -9.58 -11.96
N VAL A 253 -8.87 -10.35 -12.10
CA VAL A 253 -7.50 -9.85 -12.10
C VAL A 253 -7.00 -9.83 -13.54
N PRO A 254 -6.81 -8.65 -14.16
CA PRO A 254 -6.19 -8.57 -15.47
C PRO A 254 -4.77 -9.13 -15.44
N GLU A 255 -4.44 -9.91 -16.46
CA GLU A 255 -3.08 -10.36 -16.70
C GLU A 255 -2.24 -9.18 -17.22
N ASN A 256 -1.05 -8.96 -16.66
CA ASN A 256 -0.13 -7.95 -17.18
C ASN A 256 0.52 -8.48 -18.47
N ARG A 257 -0.11 -8.24 -19.63
CA ARG A 257 0.37 -8.73 -20.93
C ARG A 257 1.34 -7.76 -21.57
N TYR A 258 1.18 -6.46 -21.31
CA TYR A 258 2.04 -5.44 -21.88
C TYR A 258 3.48 -5.52 -21.36
N PHE A 259 3.70 -5.51 -20.05
CA PHE A 259 5.04 -5.74 -19.51
C PHE A 259 5.36 -7.22 -19.45
N GLY A 260 4.39 -8.10 -19.13
CA GLY A 260 4.65 -9.54 -19.03
C GLY A 260 5.75 -9.88 -18.03
N GLY A 261 6.36 -11.06 -18.20
CA GLY A 261 7.38 -11.55 -17.27
C GLY A 261 6.79 -11.82 -15.89
N SER A 262 7.48 -11.39 -14.83
CA SER A 262 7.01 -11.54 -13.45
C SER A 262 6.31 -10.29 -12.88
N ILE A 263 6.01 -9.29 -13.71
CA ILE A 263 5.37 -8.06 -13.28
C ILE A 263 3.95 -8.33 -12.80
N ASN A 264 3.69 -8.11 -11.51
CA ASN A 264 2.42 -8.40 -10.83
C ASN A 264 1.74 -7.17 -10.21
N ILE A 265 2.23 -5.97 -10.52
CA ILE A 265 1.77 -4.73 -9.89
C ILE A 265 0.68 -4.08 -10.75
N GLY A 266 -0.48 -3.83 -10.14
CA GLY A 266 -1.66 -3.29 -10.81
C GLY A 266 -1.45 -1.93 -11.46
N ASP A 267 -0.60 -1.08 -10.87
CA ASP A 267 -0.29 0.25 -11.40
C ASP A 267 0.42 0.22 -12.77
N LEU A 268 0.94 -0.96 -13.16
CA LEU A 268 1.62 -1.19 -14.43
C LEU A 268 0.71 -1.88 -15.46
N LEU A 269 -0.59 -2.02 -15.19
CA LEU A 269 -1.57 -2.46 -16.18
C LEU A 269 -1.89 -1.32 -17.16
N VAL A 270 -2.05 -1.67 -18.43
CA VAL A 270 -2.40 -0.70 -19.49
C VAL A 270 -3.78 -1.00 -20.07
N VAL A 271 -4.32 -0.09 -20.88
CA VAL A 271 -5.66 -0.21 -21.50
C VAL A 271 -5.86 -1.56 -22.17
N SER A 272 -4.86 -2.07 -22.90
CA SER A 272 -4.98 -3.38 -23.57
C SER A 272 -5.11 -4.55 -22.60
N ASP A 273 -4.50 -4.47 -21.41
CA ASP A 273 -4.62 -5.53 -20.40
C ASP A 273 -6.06 -5.55 -19.85
N PHE A 274 -6.63 -4.38 -19.58
CA PHE A 274 -8.02 -4.24 -19.12
C PHE A 274 -9.03 -4.69 -20.16
N VAL A 275 -8.88 -4.26 -21.42
CA VAL A 275 -9.76 -4.68 -22.53
C VAL A 275 -9.78 -6.20 -22.64
N ALA A 276 -8.60 -6.81 -22.65
CA ALA A 276 -8.49 -8.24 -22.84
C ALA A 276 -8.97 -9.05 -21.61
N ALA A 277 -8.97 -8.47 -20.40
CA ALA A 277 -9.61 -9.05 -19.23
C ALA A 277 -11.14 -9.00 -19.31
N VAL A 278 -11.70 -7.89 -19.80
CA VAL A 278 -13.14 -7.74 -20.03
C VAL A 278 -13.62 -8.70 -21.12
N GLU A 279 -12.90 -8.80 -22.23
CA GLU A 279 -13.22 -9.73 -23.32
C GLU A 279 -13.17 -11.19 -22.86
N SER A 280 -12.15 -11.56 -22.06
CA SER A 280 -12.06 -12.88 -21.46
C SER A 280 -13.26 -13.19 -20.57
N PHE A 281 -13.71 -12.24 -19.74
CA PHE A 281 -14.89 -12.40 -18.90
C PHE A 281 -16.16 -12.66 -19.73
N ARG A 282 -16.34 -11.93 -20.84
CA ARG A 282 -17.49 -12.11 -21.73
C ARG A 282 -17.46 -13.45 -22.46
N ALA A 283 -16.26 -13.92 -22.82
CA ALA A 283 -16.08 -15.20 -23.50
C ALA A 283 -16.46 -16.42 -22.64
N GLU A 284 -16.53 -16.27 -21.31
CA GLU A 284 -16.99 -17.33 -20.39
C GLU A 284 -18.48 -17.67 -20.54
N GLY A 285 -19.25 -16.89 -21.33
CA GLY A 285 -20.65 -17.20 -21.67
C GLY A 285 -21.69 -16.77 -20.64
N GLY A 286 -21.28 -15.97 -19.65
CA GLY A 286 -22.15 -15.30 -18.69
C GLY A 286 -22.83 -14.06 -19.26
N ALA A 287 -23.69 -13.44 -18.45
CA ALA A 287 -24.34 -12.19 -18.84
C ALA A 287 -23.37 -11.00 -18.71
N ASP A 288 -23.40 -10.08 -19.69
CA ASP A 288 -22.53 -8.90 -19.68
C ASP A 288 -22.75 -8.04 -18.41
N PRO A 289 -21.68 -7.44 -17.85
CA PRO A 289 -21.81 -6.53 -16.74
C PRO A 289 -22.45 -5.20 -17.20
N ASP A 290 -23.17 -4.54 -16.30
CA ASP A 290 -23.76 -3.23 -16.55
C ASP A 290 -22.73 -2.09 -16.36
N LEU A 291 -21.63 -2.39 -15.65
CA LEU A 291 -20.54 -1.47 -15.36
C LEU A 291 -19.25 -2.23 -15.11
N VAL A 292 -18.15 -1.76 -15.70
CA VAL A 292 -16.79 -2.20 -15.36
C VAL A 292 -16.16 -1.15 -14.45
N LEU A 293 -15.77 -1.56 -13.24
CA LEU A 293 -15.04 -0.73 -12.30
C LEU A 293 -13.54 -1.03 -12.37
N ILE A 294 -12.73 0.02 -12.47
CA ILE A 294 -11.28 -0.09 -12.66
C ILE A 294 -10.56 0.79 -11.63
N PRO A 295 -9.46 0.33 -11.01
CA PRO A 295 -8.65 1.18 -10.14
C PRO A 295 -8.09 2.37 -10.92
N ALA A 296 -8.10 3.57 -10.32
CA ALA A 296 -7.59 4.77 -10.98
C ALA A 296 -6.05 4.83 -11.05
N SER A 297 -5.34 4.06 -10.21
CA SER A 297 -3.88 4.14 -10.07
C SER A 297 -3.06 3.96 -11.35
N PRO A 298 -3.42 3.07 -12.31
CA PRO A 298 -2.66 2.92 -13.56
C PRO A 298 -2.71 4.15 -14.47
N PHE A 299 -3.68 5.04 -14.23
CA PHE A 299 -3.88 6.27 -14.99
C PHE A 299 -3.51 7.53 -14.20
N ALA A 300 -3.14 7.39 -12.91
CA ALA A 300 -2.96 8.48 -11.98
C ALA A 300 -1.74 9.37 -12.28
N SER A 301 -0.74 8.81 -12.98
CA SER A 301 0.49 9.53 -13.38
C SER A 301 0.25 10.55 -14.50
N SER A 302 -0.91 10.51 -15.16
CA SER A 302 -1.26 11.41 -16.26
C SER A 302 -2.40 12.35 -15.86
N PRO A 303 -2.25 13.69 -16.01
CA PRO A 303 -3.37 14.61 -15.78
C PRO A 303 -4.53 14.40 -16.78
N TRP A 304 -4.29 13.65 -17.85
CA TRP A 304 -5.27 13.31 -18.88
C TRP A 304 -5.84 11.90 -18.74
N GLY A 305 -5.54 11.18 -17.65
CA GLY A 305 -6.00 9.82 -17.42
C GLY A 305 -5.50 8.83 -18.48
N ARG A 306 -4.25 8.99 -18.92
CA ARG A 306 -3.58 8.08 -19.86
C ARG A 306 -2.75 7.04 -19.13
N ASP A 307 -2.71 5.84 -19.67
CA ASP A 307 -1.80 4.78 -19.23
C ASP A 307 -0.36 5.04 -19.71
N LEU A 308 0.55 4.12 -19.37
CA LEU A 308 1.97 4.18 -19.74
C LEU A 308 2.25 4.06 -21.25
N THR A 309 1.26 3.66 -22.05
CA THR A 309 1.33 3.64 -23.52
C THR A 309 0.78 4.93 -24.14
N GLY A 310 0.30 5.85 -23.31
CA GLY A 310 -0.32 7.10 -23.74
C GLY A 310 -1.79 6.96 -24.14
N ARG A 311 -2.44 5.83 -23.88
CA ARG A 311 -3.86 5.62 -24.20
C ARG A 311 -4.77 6.12 -23.08
N PRO A 312 -5.83 6.90 -23.39
CA PRO A 312 -6.80 7.33 -22.37
C PRO A 312 -7.62 6.15 -21.86
N TRP A 313 -7.93 6.11 -20.56
CA TRP A 313 -8.71 5.04 -19.93
C TRP A 313 -10.09 4.79 -20.60
N LEU A 314 -10.70 5.84 -21.16
CA LEU A 314 -11.96 5.75 -21.91
C LEU A 314 -11.88 4.86 -23.16
N ASP A 315 -10.67 4.55 -23.65
CA ASP A 315 -10.53 3.58 -24.73
C ASP A 315 -11.00 2.19 -24.31
N ILE A 316 -11.03 1.86 -23.02
CA ILE A 316 -11.57 0.58 -22.54
C ILE A 316 -13.07 0.48 -22.88
N GLU A 317 -13.86 1.52 -22.61
CA GLU A 317 -15.27 1.59 -22.99
C GLU A 317 -15.44 1.55 -24.51
N ARG A 318 -14.61 2.30 -25.26
CA ARG A 318 -14.67 2.31 -26.73
C ARG A 318 -14.40 0.94 -27.37
N ASN A 319 -13.49 0.15 -26.80
CA ASN A 319 -13.12 -1.16 -27.33
C ASN A 319 -14.09 -2.26 -26.88
N THR A 320 -14.60 -2.19 -25.64
CA THR A 320 -15.46 -3.24 -25.08
C THR A 320 -16.95 -3.02 -25.32
N GLY A 321 -17.36 -1.77 -25.55
CA GLY A 321 -18.76 -1.35 -25.63
C GLY A 321 -19.49 -1.34 -24.28
N LEU A 322 -18.78 -1.52 -23.17
CA LEU A 322 -19.34 -1.56 -21.83
C LEU A 322 -19.01 -0.28 -21.07
N PRO A 323 -19.96 0.30 -20.29
CA PRO A 323 -19.69 1.46 -19.45
C PRO A 323 -18.53 1.19 -18.50
N VAL A 324 -17.59 2.13 -18.38
CA VAL A 324 -16.45 2.00 -17.46
C VAL A 324 -16.36 3.17 -16.49
N ALA A 325 -15.92 2.92 -15.26
CA ALA A 325 -15.67 3.96 -14.27
C ALA A 325 -14.43 3.68 -13.42
N LEU A 326 -13.70 4.75 -13.08
CA LEU A 326 -12.51 4.67 -12.24
C LEU A 326 -12.85 4.79 -10.75
N ILE A 327 -12.36 3.85 -9.95
CA ILE A 327 -12.39 3.92 -8.48
C ILE A 327 -11.12 4.64 -8.02
N PRO A 328 -11.23 5.78 -7.31
CA PRO A 328 -10.06 6.41 -6.71
C PRO A 328 -9.38 5.49 -5.71
N CYS A 329 -8.10 5.20 -5.90
CA CYS A 329 -7.28 4.38 -5.02
C CYS A 329 -5.83 4.93 -4.98
N PRO A 330 -5.08 4.71 -3.89
CA PRO A 330 -3.66 5.00 -3.87
C PRO A 330 -2.91 4.07 -4.84
N ASN A 331 -1.71 4.47 -5.25
CA ASN A 331 -0.79 3.59 -5.95
C ASN A 331 -0.28 2.49 -5.00
N LEU A 332 -0.04 1.31 -5.54
CA LEU A 332 0.62 0.19 -4.86
C LEU A 332 2.13 0.37 -4.78
N ILE A 333 2.71 1.11 -5.73
CA ILE A 333 4.13 1.48 -5.71
C ILE A 333 4.28 2.96 -5.37
N TYR A 334 5.18 3.22 -4.43
CA TYR A 334 5.66 4.55 -4.08
C TYR A 334 7.03 4.82 -4.69
#